data_AF-A0A971EFG7-F1
#
_entry.id   AF-A0A971EFG7-F1
#
_cell.length_a   1.000
_cell.length_b   1.000
_cell.length_c   1.000
_cell.angle_alpha   90.00
_cell.angle_beta   90.00
_cell.angle_gamma   90.00
#
_symmetry.space_group_name_H-M   'P 1'
#
loop_
_entity.id
_entity.type
_entity.pdbx_description
1 polymer ?
#
loop_
_entity_poly.entity_id
_entity_poly.type
_entity_poly.pdbx_seq_one_letter_code
_entity_poly.pdbx_strand_id
1 'polypeptide(L)'
;MILNDAVAERIMKIYEDMYMKGELLSQAQLTMYYQTFQAKFGPEQLASMDGYSLLEFMHNISNRDSLVYWLEFKDDEEFPTKRFGSIHGGSNLKYGVYLSKERNTWVTGSSRKIVELSVEEAIAIARRHRDQLLKGADLLDKLPADAGDEDYLKLQIDMNEQAPDVSDTAWGHKYFSLLFPDKLDCYHVPDYQRAHLIRMGVFPPPQEGRYVIAGRYVAITRQLGIHINHLMAVLNKMNGRPYRYWRIGTSDGTKPRNRWDLMREGNCVAVGFSKIEDLSDLTYDKKSHLRLKEIMHEKYPTNPAAEGRAAQQLFNFFGAISENDLVIAADGGTVIGIGRVTGDYYYDPSSDFPHRRPVEWLSFDEWKLPESEGLQTTVYELKKPQNLIEIERILFKRKTLIDPVLPKKKTILEGLPGRIQAVLERKSQVILYGPPGTGKTYWAEITARELAAHKRFGKAFSELSAEEQEVIFGQNGLVQLC
;
A
#
# COMPACT_ATOMS: atom_id res chain seq x y z
N MET A 1 -19.46 -17.04 -11.60
CA MET A 1 -18.46 -15.99 -11.95
C MET A 1 -18.03 -15.32 -10.67
N ILE A 2 -16.72 -15.23 -10.42
CA ILE A 2 -16.13 -14.63 -9.21
C ILE A 2 -16.11 -13.10 -9.30
N LEU A 3 -15.86 -12.55 -10.49
CA LEU A 3 -15.99 -11.13 -10.77
C LEU A 3 -17.36 -10.82 -11.36
N ASN A 4 -17.91 -9.65 -11.02
CA ASN A 4 -19.02 -9.08 -11.78
C ASN A 4 -18.52 -8.55 -13.14
N ASP A 5 -19.45 -8.44 -14.11
CA ASP A 5 -19.12 -8.14 -15.51
C ASP A 5 -18.44 -6.77 -15.66
N ALA A 6 -18.93 -5.73 -14.98
CA ALA A 6 -18.37 -4.38 -15.08
C ALA A 6 -16.91 -4.30 -14.57
N VAL A 7 -16.58 -5.01 -13.49
CA VAL A 7 -15.20 -5.09 -12.98
C VAL A 7 -14.33 -5.91 -13.93
N ALA A 8 -14.84 -7.04 -14.45
CA ALA A 8 -14.13 -7.86 -15.42
C ALA A 8 -13.79 -7.07 -16.69
N GLU A 9 -14.77 -6.37 -17.28
CA GLU A 9 -14.59 -5.50 -18.45
C GLU A 9 -13.54 -4.41 -18.20
N ARG A 10 -13.57 -3.77 -17.02
CA ARG A 10 -12.58 -2.74 -16.67
C ARG A 10 -11.18 -3.31 -16.57
N ILE A 11 -11.02 -4.48 -15.95
CA ILE A 11 -9.73 -5.18 -15.86
C ILE A 11 -9.23 -5.53 -17.26
N MET A 12 -10.08 -6.09 -18.12
CA MET A 12 -9.72 -6.46 -19.49
C MET A 12 -9.35 -5.25 -20.35
N LYS A 13 -10.06 -4.13 -20.22
CA LYS A 13 -9.71 -2.89 -20.93
C LYS A 13 -8.32 -2.38 -20.54
N ILE A 14 -7.96 -2.42 -19.26
CA ILE A 14 -6.63 -2.02 -18.80
C ILE A 14 -5.57 -3.03 -19.26
N TYR A 15 -5.89 -4.32 -19.20
CA TYR A 15 -5.04 -5.39 -19.70
C TYR A 15 -4.68 -5.19 -21.19
N GLU A 16 -5.68 -4.98 -22.04
CA GLU A 16 -5.49 -4.75 -23.48
C GLU A 16 -4.65 -3.51 -23.75
N ASP A 17 -4.90 -2.41 -23.05
CA ASP A 17 -4.10 -1.18 -23.16
C ASP A 17 -2.63 -1.42 -22.77
N MET A 18 -2.39 -2.10 -21.65
CA MET A 18 -1.02 -2.43 -21.19
C MET A 18 -0.32 -3.39 -22.16
N TYR A 19 -1.06 -4.36 -22.70
CA TYR A 19 -0.53 -5.34 -23.65
C TYR A 19 -0.10 -4.65 -24.96
N MET A 20 -0.97 -3.80 -25.53
CA MET A 20 -0.67 -3.05 -26.75
C MET A 20 0.51 -2.07 -26.60
N LYS A 21 0.74 -1.56 -25.39
CA LYS A 21 1.88 -0.68 -25.08
C LYS A 21 3.19 -1.43 -24.79
N GLY A 22 3.18 -2.77 -24.78
CA GLY A 22 4.34 -3.56 -24.40
C GLY A 22 4.71 -3.43 -22.92
N GLU A 23 3.78 -3.01 -22.06
CA GLU A 23 4.00 -2.88 -20.61
C GLU A 23 3.98 -4.24 -19.91
N LEU A 24 3.39 -5.28 -20.53
CA LEU A 24 3.31 -6.65 -20.02
C LEU A 24 4.36 -7.56 -20.68
N LEU A 25 4.85 -8.55 -19.92
CA LEU A 25 5.71 -9.59 -20.48
C LEU A 25 4.90 -10.46 -21.45
N SER A 26 5.47 -10.80 -22.60
CA SER A 26 4.84 -11.79 -23.49
C SER A 26 4.76 -13.16 -22.82
N GLN A 27 3.86 -14.03 -23.31
CA GLN A 27 3.77 -15.41 -22.80
C GLN A 27 5.09 -16.16 -22.96
N ALA A 28 5.78 -16.00 -24.09
CA ALA A 28 7.08 -16.60 -24.33
C ALA A 28 8.14 -16.15 -23.31
N GLN A 29 8.18 -14.84 -22.99
CA GLN A 29 9.08 -14.33 -21.96
C GLN A 29 8.74 -14.89 -20.57
N LEU A 30 7.45 -14.94 -20.22
CA LEU A 30 7.02 -15.52 -18.94
C LEU A 30 7.46 -16.99 -18.82
N THR A 31 7.17 -17.81 -19.83
CA THR A 31 7.59 -19.22 -19.88
C THR A 31 9.10 -19.36 -19.73
N MET A 32 9.87 -18.57 -20.48
CA MET A 32 11.32 -18.57 -20.39
C MET A 32 11.80 -18.23 -18.97
N TYR A 33 11.30 -17.15 -18.35
CA TYR A 33 11.75 -16.74 -17.02
C TYR A 33 11.39 -17.76 -15.93
N TYR A 34 10.19 -18.35 -15.98
CA TYR A 34 9.82 -19.41 -15.03
C TYR A 34 10.70 -20.65 -15.20
N GLN A 35 10.98 -21.08 -16.43
CA GLN A 35 11.89 -22.19 -16.72
C GLN A 35 13.32 -21.90 -16.26
N THR A 36 13.84 -20.68 -16.48
CA THR A 36 15.16 -20.27 -15.99
C THR A 36 15.24 -20.36 -14.47
N PHE A 37 14.22 -19.86 -13.76
CA PHE A 37 14.20 -19.94 -12.31
C PHE A 37 14.09 -21.40 -11.82
N GLN A 38 13.21 -22.20 -12.42
CA GLN A 38 13.03 -23.61 -12.07
C GLN A 38 14.29 -24.45 -12.35
N ALA A 39 14.99 -24.20 -13.46
CA ALA A 39 16.24 -24.90 -13.77
C ALA A 39 17.33 -24.63 -12.73
N LYS A 40 17.36 -23.42 -12.17
CA LYS A 40 18.39 -23.00 -11.19
C LYS A 40 18.02 -23.34 -9.75
N PHE A 41 16.75 -23.20 -9.37
CA PHE A 41 16.29 -23.30 -7.97
C PHE A 41 15.18 -24.32 -7.75
N GLY A 42 14.89 -25.17 -8.74
CA GLY A 42 13.85 -26.19 -8.62
C GLY A 42 14.13 -27.22 -7.52
N PRO A 43 13.11 -28.01 -7.12
CA PRO A 43 13.24 -28.97 -6.02
C PRO A 43 14.41 -29.94 -6.16
N GLU A 44 14.65 -30.48 -7.35
CA GLU A 44 15.77 -31.41 -7.61
C GLU A 44 17.13 -30.76 -7.34
N GLN A 45 17.31 -29.51 -7.78
CA GLN A 45 18.56 -28.77 -7.61
C GLN A 45 18.83 -28.40 -6.16
N LEU A 46 17.79 -28.05 -5.40
CA LEU A 46 17.93 -27.82 -3.96
C LEU A 46 18.19 -29.13 -3.19
N ALA A 47 17.50 -30.21 -3.55
CA ALA A 47 17.68 -31.52 -2.91
C ALA A 47 19.08 -32.10 -3.10
N SER A 48 19.76 -31.76 -4.20
CA SER A 48 21.12 -32.24 -4.48
C SER A 48 22.22 -31.52 -3.69
N MET A 49 21.90 -30.45 -2.96
CA MET A 49 22.87 -29.61 -2.25
C MET A 49 22.83 -29.84 -0.73
N ASP A 50 24.00 -29.75 -0.10
CA ASP A 50 24.11 -29.86 1.36
C ASP A 50 25.32 -29.09 1.93
N GLY A 51 25.36 -28.98 3.27
CA GLY A 51 26.48 -28.37 3.98
C GLY A 51 26.67 -26.88 3.66
N TYR A 52 27.92 -26.42 3.60
CA TYR A 52 28.25 -25.02 3.35
C TYR A 52 27.81 -24.54 1.96
N SER A 53 27.85 -25.44 0.96
CA SER A 53 27.42 -25.11 -0.41
C SER A 53 25.93 -24.74 -0.47
N LEU A 54 25.07 -25.48 0.27
CA LEU A 54 23.65 -25.16 0.40
C LEU A 54 23.45 -23.81 1.09
N LEU A 55 24.17 -23.56 2.19
CA LEU A 55 24.07 -22.32 2.95
C LEU A 55 24.41 -21.10 2.08
N GLU A 56 25.52 -21.15 1.36
CA GLU A 56 25.94 -20.11 0.42
C GLU A 56 24.95 -19.94 -0.73
N PHE A 57 24.50 -21.05 -1.32
CA PHE A 57 23.56 -21.04 -2.43
C PHE A 57 22.19 -20.48 -2.04
N MET A 58 21.71 -20.77 -0.83
CA MET A 58 20.41 -20.29 -0.40
C MET A 58 20.48 -18.86 0.17
N HIS A 59 21.44 -18.55 1.03
CA HIS A 59 21.36 -17.41 1.95
C HIS A 59 22.47 -16.36 1.80
N ASN A 60 23.48 -16.56 0.94
CA ASN A 60 24.51 -15.53 0.73
C ASN A 60 24.03 -14.45 -0.24
N ILE A 61 23.41 -13.40 0.28
CA ILE A 61 22.95 -12.23 -0.48
C ILE A 61 24.06 -11.50 -1.27
N SER A 62 25.33 -11.70 -0.93
CA SER A 62 26.45 -11.13 -1.69
C SER A 62 26.83 -11.98 -2.90
N ASN A 63 26.43 -13.25 -2.92
CA ASN A 63 26.54 -14.13 -4.06
C ASN A 63 25.39 -13.85 -5.03
N ARG A 64 25.71 -13.41 -6.26
CA ARG A 64 24.73 -13.08 -7.30
C ARG A 64 24.00 -14.30 -7.87
N ASP A 65 24.49 -15.50 -7.56
CA ASP A 65 23.86 -16.76 -7.93
C ASP A 65 23.05 -17.38 -6.78
N SER A 66 22.98 -16.74 -5.61
CA SER A 66 22.19 -17.26 -4.49
C SER A 66 20.69 -17.06 -4.71
N LEU A 67 19.89 -17.92 -4.08
CA LEU A 67 18.44 -17.86 -4.12
C LEU A 67 17.92 -16.52 -3.59
N VAL A 68 18.36 -16.08 -2.41
CA VAL A 68 17.91 -14.79 -1.84
C VAL A 68 18.30 -13.58 -2.70
N TYR A 69 19.44 -13.63 -3.38
CA TYR A 69 19.80 -12.56 -4.33
C TYR A 69 18.85 -12.54 -5.52
N TRP A 70 18.53 -13.72 -6.08
CA TRP A 70 17.60 -13.84 -7.20
C TRP A 70 16.17 -13.40 -6.84
N LEU A 71 15.71 -13.75 -5.65
CA LEU A 71 14.38 -13.37 -5.18
C LEU A 71 14.24 -11.86 -4.96
N GLU A 72 15.30 -11.14 -4.55
CA GLU A 72 15.20 -9.72 -4.20
C GLU A 72 15.84 -8.74 -5.19
N PHE A 73 16.98 -9.07 -5.79
CA PHE A 73 17.84 -8.09 -6.48
C PHE A 73 18.11 -8.36 -7.96
N LYS A 74 18.06 -9.62 -8.40
CA LYS A 74 18.35 -9.99 -9.80
C LYS A 74 17.40 -9.27 -10.76
N ASP A 75 17.95 -8.44 -11.63
CA ASP A 75 17.16 -7.55 -12.49
C ASP A 75 17.92 -7.25 -13.79
N ASP A 76 18.10 -8.28 -14.60
CA ASP A 76 18.75 -8.21 -15.92
C ASP A 76 18.03 -9.13 -16.92
N GLU A 77 18.61 -9.30 -18.11
CA GLU A 77 18.01 -10.07 -19.21
C GLU A 77 17.76 -11.54 -18.86
N GLU A 78 18.53 -12.11 -17.93
CA GLU A 78 18.36 -13.50 -17.49
C GLU A 78 17.10 -13.65 -16.64
N PHE A 79 16.86 -12.71 -15.72
CA PHE A 79 15.70 -12.77 -14.83
C PHE A 79 15.34 -11.39 -14.24
N PRO A 80 14.20 -10.79 -14.63
CA PRO A 80 13.77 -9.50 -14.11
C PRO A 80 12.90 -9.66 -12.85
N THR A 81 13.49 -9.91 -11.68
CA THR A 81 12.77 -10.32 -10.44
C THR A 81 11.66 -9.37 -10.01
N LYS A 82 11.78 -8.08 -10.34
CA LYS A 82 10.77 -7.04 -10.03
C LYS A 82 9.46 -7.23 -10.77
N ARG A 83 9.46 -7.99 -11.87
CA ARG A 83 8.27 -8.34 -12.65
C ARG A 83 7.43 -9.44 -11.98
N PHE A 84 7.91 -10.08 -10.92
CA PHE A 84 7.29 -11.23 -10.25
C PHE A 84 6.98 -10.97 -8.77
N GLY A 85 6.55 -9.74 -8.45
CA GLY A 85 6.25 -9.34 -7.08
C GLY A 85 7.50 -8.90 -6.29
N SER A 86 7.39 -7.79 -5.58
CA SER A 86 8.51 -7.26 -4.79
C SER A 86 8.52 -7.86 -3.38
N ILE A 87 9.70 -8.26 -2.93
CA ILE A 87 10.00 -8.55 -1.51
C ILE A 87 11.04 -7.56 -0.96
N HIS A 88 11.27 -6.46 -1.67
CA HIS A 88 12.28 -5.48 -1.33
C HIS A 88 11.94 -4.72 -0.04
N GLY A 89 12.98 -4.37 0.70
CA GLY A 89 12.88 -3.59 1.94
C GLY A 89 12.90 -4.46 3.19
N GLY A 90 12.90 -3.78 4.34
CA GLY A 90 13.08 -4.44 5.64
C GLY A 90 14.53 -4.90 5.87
N SER A 91 14.71 -5.70 6.92
CA SER A 91 16.02 -6.28 7.26
C SER A 91 16.23 -7.61 6.55
N ASN A 92 17.48 -7.95 6.23
CA ASN A 92 17.89 -9.29 5.76
C ASN A 92 17.52 -10.42 6.75
N LEU A 93 17.21 -10.09 8.00
CA LEU A 93 16.64 -11.02 8.97
C LEU A 93 15.36 -11.72 8.47
N LYS A 94 14.66 -11.15 7.48
CA LYS A 94 13.50 -11.78 6.83
C LYS A 94 13.80 -13.15 6.21
N TYR A 95 15.07 -13.45 5.91
CA TYR A 95 15.52 -14.74 5.37
C TYR A 95 15.76 -15.81 6.43
N GLY A 96 15.55 -15.50 7.71
CA GLY A 96 15.85 -16.38 8.85
C GLY A 96 17.35 -16.47 9.17
N VAL A 97 18.21 -16.54 8.17
CA VAL A 97 19.68 -16.49 8.29
C VAL A 97 20.30 -15.72 7.12
N TYR A 98 21.34 -14.93 7.38
CA TYR A 98 22.10 -14.24 6.34
C TYR A 98 23.55 -13.96 6.78
N LEU A 99 24.44 -13.73 5.81
CA LEU A 99 25.83 -13.33 6.05
C LEU A 99 25.91 -11.82 6.32
N SER A 100 26.26 -11.43 7.54
CA SER A 100 26.45 -10.03 7.93
C SER A 100 27.77 -9.49 7.41
N LYS A 101 27.73 -8.47 6.53
CA LYS A 101 28.95 -7.81 6.04
C LYS A 101 29.70 -7.06 7.14
N GLU A 102 28.97 -6.52 8.12
CA GLU A 102 29.55 -5.75 9.23
C GLU A 102 30.33 -6.65 10.19
N ARG A 103 29.76 -7.81 10.54
CA ARG A 103 30.36 -8.75 11.51
C ARG A 103 31.21 -9.83 10.83
N ASN A 104 31.12 -9.94 9.51
CA ASN A 104 31.72 -11.02 8.73
C ASN A 104 31.36 -12.43 9.26
N THR A 105 30.13 -12.60 9.72
CA THR A 105 29.61 -13.87 10.26
C THR A 105 28.14 -14.08 9.87
N TRP A 106 27.67 -15.33 9.96
CA TRP A 106 26.27 -15.68 9.80
C TRP A 106 25.47 -15.24 11.01
N VAL A 107 24.29 -14.68 10.78
CA VAL A 107 23.44 -14.17 11.86
C VAL A 107 21.97 -14.51 11.64
N THR A 108 21.23 -14.54 12.74
CA THR A 108 19.77 -14.73 12.81
C THR A 108 19.14 -13.80 13.86
N GLY A 109 17.84 -13.97 14.13
CA GLY A 109 17.12 -13.29 15.19
C GLY A 109 16.19 -12.18 14.69
N SER A 110 16.18 -11.05 15.40
CA SER A 110 15.31 -9.91 15.11
C SER A 110 16.09 -8.60 15.12
N SER A 111 15.49 -7.52 14.62
CA SER A 111 16.11 -6.20 14.64
C SER A 111 16.44 -5.70 16.06
N ARG A 112 15.77 -6.24 17.07
CA ARG A 112 16.03 -5.94 18.49
C ARG A 112 17.08 -6.85 19.13
N LYS A 113 17.30 -8.03 18.56
CA LYS A 113 18.20 -9.06 19.10
C LYS A 113 18.77 -9.88 17.95
N ILE A 114 19.94 -9.46 17.49
CA ILE A 114 20.74 -10.19 16.50
C ILE A 114 21.56 -11.25 17.24
N VAL A 115 21.61 -12.45 16.67
CA VAL A 115 22.37 -13.60 17.21
C VAL A 115 23.38 -14.02 16.15
N GLU A 116 24.66 -14.08 16.51
CA GLU A 116 25.72 -14.66 15.68
C GLU A 116 25.67 -16.18 15.74
N LEU A 117 25.96 -16.83 14.62
CA LEU A 117 25.90 -18.28 14.46
C LEU A 117 27.27 -18.82 14.08
N SER A 118 27.56 -20.03 14.53
CA SER A 118 28.61 -20.84 13.90
C SER A 118 28.19 -21.23 12.48
N VAL A 119 29.16 -21.69 11.69
CA VAL A 119 28.88 -22.19 10.33
C VAL A 119 27.98 -23.42 10.39
N GLU A 120 28.19 -24.31 11.35
CA GLU A 120 27.40 -25.52 11.56
C GLU A 120 25.94 -25.20 11.92
N GLU A 121 25.72 -24.20 12.78
CA GLU A 121 24.38 -23.73 13.14
C GLU A 121 23.67 -23.11 11.94
N ALA A 122 24.38 -22.29 11.15
CA ALA A 122 23.83 -21.69 9.94
C ALA A 122 23.48 -22.76 8.88
N ILE A 123 24.33 -23.78 8.70
CA ILE A 123 24.06 -24.94 7.82
C ILE A 123 22.80 -25.68 8.29
N ALA A 124 22.62 -25.88 9.60
CA ALA A 124 21.43 -26.54 10.13
C ALA A 124 20.14 -25.77 9.78
N ILE A 125 20.17 -24.43 9.87
CA ILE A 125 19.04 -23.58 9.45
C ILE A 125 18.80 -23.70 7.93
N ALA A 126 19.85 -23.64 7.11
CA ALA A 126 19.72 -23.78 5.66
C ALA A 126 19.13 -25.14 5.24
N ARG A 127 19.57 -26.23 5.87
CA ARG A 127 18.99 -27.58 5.67
C ARG A 127 17.51 -27.61 6.01
N ARG A 128 17.13 -27.04 7.16
CA ARG A 128 15.72 -26.96 7.58
C ARG A 128 14.87 -26.16 6.59
N HIS A 129 15.36 -25.01 6.14
CA HIS A 129 14.68 -24.22 5.10
C HIS A 129 14.55 -25.01 3.80
N ARG A 130 15.62 -25.64 3.30
CA ARG A 130 15.59 -26.49 2.10
C ARG A 130 14.50 -27.55 2.24
N ASP A 131 14.53 -28.33 3.32
CA ASP A 131 13.60 -29.44 3.51
C ASP A 131 12.14 -28.96 3.57
N GLN A 132 11.88 -27.79 4.16
CA GLN A 132 10.55 -27.17 4.16
C GLN A 132 10.13 -26.62 2.80
N LEU A 133 11.05 -26.03 2.02
CA LEU A 133 10.77 -25.62 0.64
C LEU A 133 10.46 -26.83 -0.26
N LEU A 134 11.15 -27.96 -0.06
CA LEU A 134 10.85 -29.20 -0.79
C LEU A 134 9.46 -29.74 -0.44
N LYS A 135 9.10 -29.78 0.86
CA LYS A 135 7.75 -30.17 1.29
C LYS A 135 6.67 -29.25 0.75
N GLY A 136 6.89 -27.93 0.80
CA GLY A 136 5.94 -26.97 0.25
C GLY A 136 5.76 -27.08 -1.25
N ALA A 137 6.84 -27.39 -1.99
CA ALA A 137 6.75 -27.66 -3.42
C ALA A 137 5.97 -28.94 -3.72
N ASP A 138 6.17 -30.02 -2.95
CA ASP A 138 5.40 -31.26 -3.07
C ASP A 138 3.90 -31.06 -2.77
N LEU A 139 3.55 -30.27 -1.75
CA LEU A 139 2.16 -29.89 -1.46
C LEU A 139 1.52 -29.12 -2.61
N LEU A 140 2.25 -28.16 -3.19
CA LEU A 140 1.77 -27.39 -4.34
C LEU A 140 1.65 -28.25 -5.59
N ASP A 141 2.57 -29.18 -5.85
CA ASP A 141 2.50 -30.10 -6.98
C ASP A 141 1.22 -30.96 -6.91
N LYS A 142 0.89 -31.46 -5.71
CA LYS A 142 -0.32 -32.26 -5.43
C LYS A 142 -1.62 -31.47 -5.45
N LEU A 143 -1.59 -30.14 -5.41
CA LEU A 143 -2.80 -29.32 -5.48
C LEU A 143 -3.46 -29.48 -6.87
N PRO A 144 -4.75 -29.84 -6.95
CA PRO A 144 -5.45 -30.03 -8.22
C PRO A 144 -5.48 -28.79 -9.12
N ALA A 145 -5.48 -29.01 -10.44
CA ALA A 145 -5.58 -27.93 -11.42
C ALA A 145 -6.93 -27.21 -11.40
N ASP A 146 -7.96 -27.79 -10.81
CA ASP A 146 -9.30 -27.23 -10.61
C ASP A 146 -9.60 -26.91 -9.14
N ALA A 147 -8.57 -26.86 -8.28
CA ALA A 147 -8.67 -26.63 -6.85
C ALA A 147 -9.60 -25.46 -6.47
N GLY A 148 -10.48 -25.72 -5.50
CA GLY A 148 -11.43 -24.76 -4.93
C GLY A 148 -11.00 -24.23 -3.56
N ASP A 149 -11.89 -23.50 -2.90
CA ASP A 149 -11.61 -22.84 -1.61
C ASP A 149 -11.18 -23.84 -0.51
N GLU A 150 -11.77 -25.04 -0.48
CA GLU A 150 -11.44 -26.09 0.50
C GLU A 150 -10.04 -26.66 0.28
N ASP A 151 -9.64 -26.86 -0.98
CA ASP A 151 -8.29 -27.34 -1.33
C ASP A 151 -7.22 -26.32 -0.94
N TYR A 152 -7.47 -25.03 -1.21
CA TYR A 152 -6.57 -23.95 -0.84
C TYR A 152 -6.52 -23.70 0.67
N LEU A 153 -7.62 -23.92 1.39
CA LEU A 153 -7.62 -23.91 2.85
C LEU A 153 -6.78 -25.07 3.41
N LYS A 154 -6.93 -26.27 2.86
CA LYS A 154 -6.10 -27.42 3.24
C LYS A 154 -4.62 -27.15 2.94
N LEU A 155 -4.29 -26.64 1.76
CA LEU A 155 -2.93 -26.23 1.41
C LEU A 155 -2.37 -25.23 2.42
N GLN A 156 -3.16 -24.23 2.84
CA GLN A 156 -2.73 -23.25 3.84
C GLN A 156 -2.39 -23.90 5.18
N ILE A 157 -3.20 -24.85 5.64
CA ILE A 157 -2.98 -25.60 6.88
C ILE A 157 -1.70 -26.45 6.74
N ASP A 158 -1.60 -27.24 5.67
CA ASP A 158 -0.49 -28.15 5.42
C ASP A 158 0.85 -27.39 5.27
N MET A 159 0.84 -26.23 4.59
CA MET A 159 2.01 -25.35 4.48
C MET A 159 2.47 -24.82 5.85
N ASN A 160 1.54 -24.42 6.70
CA ASN A 160 1.85 -23.92 8.04
C ASN A 160 2.42 -25.02 8.94
N GLU A 161 1.92 -26.25 8.81
CA GLU A 161 2.38 -27.41 9.59
C GLU A 161 3.74 -27.93 9.10
N GLN A 162 3.89 -28.10 7.78
CA GLN A 162 5.04 -28.80 7.20
C GLN A 162 6.21 -27.90 6.83
N ALA A 163 5.94 -26.60 6.63
CA ALA A 163 6.92 -25.61 6.22
C ALA A 163 6.87 -24.31 7.07
N PRO A 164 6.87 -24.38 8.42
CA PRO A 164 6.57 -23.24 9.30
C PRO A 164 7.58 -22.08 9.22
N ASP A 165 8.85 -22.34 8.89
CA ASP A 165 9.89 -21.30 8.84
C ASP A 165 9.90 -20.51 7.52
N VAL A 166 9.23 -21.03 6.48
CA VAL A 166 9.25 -20.45 5.13
C VAL A 166 7.86 -20.09 4.62
N SER A 167 6.81 -20.80 5.03
CA SER A 167 5.44 -20.66 4.49
C SER A 167 4.84 -19.28 4.73
N ASP A 168 5.04 -18.70 5.91
CA ASP A 168 4.52 -17.37 6.28
C ASP A 168 5.52 -16.23 5.97
N THR A 169 6.57 -16.51 5.19
CA THR A 169 7.57 -15.51 4.79
C THR A 169 7.31 -15.02 3.37
N ALA A 170 7.62 -13.74 3.12
CA ALA A 170 7.50 -13.17 1.77
C ALA A 170 8.45 -13.85 0.76
N TRP A 171 9.66 -14.22 1.20
CA TRP A 171 10.65 -14.86 0.33
C TRP A 171 10.29 -16.32 0.01
N GLY A 172 9.79 -17.07 1.00
CA GLY A 172 9.28 -18.43 0.80
C GLY A 172 8.08 -18.43 -0.15
N HIS A 173 7.09 -17.54 0.08
CA HIS A 173 5.97 -17.39 -0.85
C HIS A 173 6.42 -17.01 -2.26
N LYS A 174 7.42 -16.12 -2.41
CA LYS A 174 7.96 -15.76 -3.73
C LYS A 174 8.61 -16.95 -4.43
N TYR A 175 9.43 -17.73 -3.72
CA TYR A 175 9.99 -18.97 -4.23
C TYR A 175 8.89 -19.91 -4.76
N PHE A 176 7.84 -20.17 -3.96
CA PHE A 176 6.74 -21.02 -4.38
C PHE A 176 5.97 -20.46 -5.59
N SER A 177 5.68 -19.16 -5.61
CA SER A 177 4.96 -18.52 -6.73
C SER A 177 5.72 -18.54 -8.05
N LEU A 178 7.06 -18.60 -8.01
CA LEU A 178 7.90 -18.71 -9.19
C LEU A 178 7.97 -20.15 -9.72
N LEU A 179 7.76 -21.14 -8.87
CA LEU A 179 7.68 -22.54 -9.27
C LEU A 179 6.28 -22.95 -9.74
N PHE A 180 5.23 -22.35 -9.16
CA PHE A 180 3.83 -22.72 -9.42
C PHE A 180 2.97 -21.50 -9.82
N PRO A 181 3.28 -20.84 -10.97
CA PRO A 181 2.58 -19.62 -11.40
C PRO A 181 1.12 -19.85 -11.85
N ASP A 182 0.70 -21.10 -12.00
CA ASP A 182 -0.68 -21.50 -12.26
C ASP A 182 -1.49 -21.72 -10.97
N LYS A 183 -0.81 -21.82 -9.81
CA LYS A 183 -1.42 -22.12 -8.51
C LYS A 183 -1.35 -20.97 -7.52
N LEU A 184 -0.40 -20.04 -7.66
CA LEU A 184 -0.18 -18.93 -6.73
C LEU A 184 -0.07 -17.57 -7.43
N ASP A 185 -0.55 -16.53 -6.75
CA ASP A 185 -0.31 -15.14 -7.15
C ASP A 185 1.07 -14.63 -6.68
N CYS A 186 1.47 -13.46 -7.18
CA CYS A 186 2.75 -12.84 -6.84
C CYS A 186 2.62 -11.64 -5.88
N TYR A 187 1.59 -11.59 -5.03
CA TYR A 187 1.55 -10.74 -3.85
C TYR A 187 2.02 -11.53 -2.62
N HIS A 188 3.25 -11.26 -2.17
CA HIS A 188 3.86 -12.02 -1.07
C HIS A 188 3.50 -11.47 0.33
N VAL A 189 2.43 -10.68 0.43
CA VAL A 189 1.94 -10.10 1.69
C VAL A 189 0.41 -10.23 1.71
N PRO A 190 -0.21 -10.86 2.74
CA PRO A 190 -1.65 -11.08 2.81
C PRO A 190 -2.46 -9.79 2.70
N ASP A 191 -1.98 -8.69 3.28
CA ASP A 191 -2.68 -7.40 3.23
C ASP A 191 -2.83 -6.88 1.81
N TYR A 192 -1.82 -7.06 0.95
CA TYR A 192 -1.92 -6.71 -0.47
C TYR A 192 -2.93 -7.61 -1.19
N GLN A 193 -2.88 -8.92 -0.93
CA GLN A 193 -3.82 -9.88 -1.49
C GLN A 193 -5.27 -9.51 -1.11
N ARG A 194 -5.55 -9.25 0.17
CA ARG A 194 -6.89 -8.87 0.65
C ARG A 194 -7.35 -7.53 0.08
N ALA A 195 -6.48 -6.51 0.09
CA ALA A 195 -6.83 -5.18 -0.38
C ALA A 195 -7.27 -5.18 -1.84
N HIS A 196 -6.57 -5.92 -2.71
CA HIS A 196 -6.94 -6.01 -4.11
C HIS A 196 -8.22 -6.82 -4.36
N LEU A 197 -8.48 -7.90 -3.60
CA LEU A 197 -9.77 -8.62 -3.67
C LEU A 197 -10.94 -7.69 -3.32
N ILE A 198 -10.83 -6.95 -2.22
CA ILE A 198 -11.85 -5.98 -1.79
C ILE A 198 -12.14 -4.95 -2.88
N ARG A 199 -11.10 -4.41 -3.53
CA ARG A 199 -11.22 -3.41 -4.61
C ARG A 199 -11.78 -3.97 -5.92
N MET A 200 -11.77 -5.29 -6.09
CA MET A 200 -12.48 -5.98 -7.17
C MET A 200 -13.92 -6.33 -6.78
N GLY A 201 -14.34 -6.04 -5.55
CA GLY A 201 -15.63 -6.46 -5.00
C GLY A 201 -15.71 -7.96 -4.69
N VAL A 202 -14.56 -8.62 -4.52
CA VAL A 202 -14.45 -10.04 -4.19
C VAL A 202 -14.22 -10.21 -2.70
N PHE A 203 -15.03 -11.05 -2.06
CA PHE A 203 -14.85 -11.38 -0.65
C PHE A 203 -13.56 -12.19 -0.47
N PRO A 204 -12.61 -11.70 0.35
CA PRO A 204 -11.47 -12.52 0.71
C PRO A 204 -11.94 -13.68 1.62
N PRO A 205 -11.25 -14.83 1.61
CA PRO A 205 -11.51 -15.90 2.56
C PRO A 205 -11.44 -15.37 4.02
N PRO A 206 -12.28 -15.89 4.93
CA PRO A 206 -12.27 -15.47 6.33
C PRO A 206 -11.03 -15.95 7.08
N GLN A 207 -10.40 -17.04 6.63
CA GLN A 207 -9.14 -17.53 7.18
C GLN A 207 -7.96 -16.66 6.76
N GLU A 208 -6.95 -16.56 7.62
CA GLU A 208 -5.70 -15.87 7.33
C GLU A 208 -4.71 -16.75 6.56
N GLY A 209 -3.83 -16.09 5.81
CA GLY A 209 -2.71 -16.73 5.11
C GLY A 209 -2.73 -16.55 3.58
N ARG A 210 -1.56 -16.65 2.96
CA ARG A 210 -1.37 -16.30 1.53
C ARG A 210 -1.93 -17.35 0.58
N TYR A 211 -1.84 -18.64 0.94
CA TYR A 211 -2.23 -19.74 0.08
C TYR A 211 -3.74 -19.83 -0.03
N VAL A 212 -4.48 -19.69 1.07
CA VAL A 212 -5.95 -19.69 1.02
C VAL A 212 -6.49 -18.54 0.17
N ILE A 213 -5.84 -17.38 0.18
CA ILE A 213 -6.24 -16.23 -0.63
C ILE A 213 -5.89 -16.42 -2.12
N ALA A 214 -4.78 -17.10 -2.43
CA ALA A 214 -4.31 -17.33 -3.79
C ALA A 214 -5.37 -18.02 -4.69
N GLY A 215 -6.17 -18.93 -4.12
CA GLY A 215 -7.26 -19.59 -4.85
C GLY A 215 -8.27 -18.63 -5.49
N ARG A 216 -8.53 -17.48 -4.86
CA ARG A 216 -9.38 -16.42 -5.44
C ARG A 216 -8.74 -15.82 -6.68
N TYR A 217 -7.44 -15.54 -6.65
CA TYR A 217 -6.74 -14.99 -7.80
C TYR A 217 -6.65 -15.97 -8.96
N VAL A 218 -6.42 -17.25 -8.68
CA VAL A 218 -6.42 -18.31 -9.70
C VAL A 218 -7.81 -18.50 -10.30
N ALA A 219 -8.88 -18.44 -9.51
CA ALA A 219 -10.23 -18.45 -10.05
C ALA A 219 -10.53 -17.23 -10.94
N ILE A 220 -10.03 -16.04 -10.58
CA ILE A 220 -10.16 -14.82 -11.38
C ILE A 220 -9.41 -14.93 -12.70
N THR A 221 -8.17 -15.42 -12.71
CA THR A 221 -7.41 -15.59 -13.96
C THR A 221 -8.06 -16.60 -14.89
N ARG A 222 -8.61 -17.71 -14.36
CA ARG A 222 -9.39 -18.67 -15.15
C ARG A 222 -10.64 -18.03 -15.75
N GLN A 223 -11.36 -17.20 -15.00
CA GLN A 223 -12.52 -16.46 -15.52
C GLN A 223 -12.12 -15.50 -16.65
N LEU A 224 -11.01 -14.76 -16.49
CA LEU A 224 -10.58 -13.73 -17.43
C LEU A 224 -9.77 -14.26 -18.62
N GLY A 225 -9.22 -15.47 -18.53
CA GLY A 225 -8.36 -16.04 -19.57
C GLY A 225 -6.99 -15.35 -19.70
N ILE A 226 -6.48 -14.74 -18.63
CA ILE A 226 -5.18 -14.04 -18.63
C ILE A 226 -4.19 -14.66 -17.63
N HIS A 227 -2.90 -14.48 -17.87
CA HIS A 227 -1.85 -14.99 -16.99
C HIS A 227 -1.85 -14.26 -15.63
N ILE A 228 -1.55 -14.97 -14.53
CA ILE A 228 -1.54 -14.40 -13.16
C ILE A 228 -0.66 -13.15 -13.04
N ASN A 229 0.53 -13.20 -13.64
CA ASN A 229 1.46 -12.08 -13.70
C ASN A 229 0.83 -10.82 -14.30
N HIS A 230 0.04 -10.99 -15.37
CA HIS A 230 -0.65 -9.89 -16.04
C HIS A 230 -1.77 -9.33 -15.17
N LEU A 231 -2.56 -10.20 -14.53
CA LEU A 231 -3.58 -9.76 -13.58
C LEU A 231 -2.96 -8.90 -12.48
N MET A 232 -1.85 -9.33 -11.88
CA MET A 232 -1.18 -8.55 -10.82
C MET A 232 -0.67 -7.20 -11.33
N ALA A 233 -0.08 -7.15 -12.52
CA ALA A 233 0.36 -5.89 -13.14
C ALA A 233 -0.82 -4.93 -13.37
N VAL A 234 -1.94 -5.45 -13.89
CA VAL A 234 -3.16 -4.68 -14.13
C VAL A 234 -3.76 -4.17 -12.81
N LEU A 235 -3.82 -5.00 -11.78
CA LEU A 235 -4.34 -4.60 -10.47
C LEU A 235 -3.48 -3.52 -9.82
N ASN A 236 -2.15 -3.61 -9.93
CA ASN A 236 -1.24 -2.56 -9.47
C ASN A 236 -1.49 -1.23 -10.22
N LYS A 237 -1.67 -1.26 -11.53
CA LYS A 237 -1.98 -0.06 -12.35
C LYS A 237 -3.35 0.51 -12.00
N MET A 238 -4.35 -0.35 -11.82
CA MET A 238 -5.75 0.03 -11.59
C MET A 238 -5.98 0.60 -10.20
N ASN A 239 -5.38 -0.03 -9.18
CA ASN A 239 -5.70 0.21 -7.78
C ASN A 239 -4.61 0.98 -7.03
N GLY A 240 -3.37 1.02 -7.54
CA GLY A 240 -2.24 1.56 -6.80
C GLY A 240 -1.97 0.79 -5.49
N ARG A 241 -1.36 1.48 -4.51
CA ARG A 241 -1.04 0.88 -3.21
C ARG A 241 -2.30 0.63 -2.36
N PRO A 242 -2.29 -0.37 -1.47
CA PRO A 242 -3.29 -0.53 -0.42
C PRO A 242 -3.45 0.76 0.41
N TYR A 243 -4.67 1.03 0.86
CA TYR A 243 -5.06 2.14 1.73
C TYR A 243 -6.09 1.64 2.74
N ARG A 244 -6.22 2.34 3.86
CA ARG A 244 -7.18 2.02 4.93
C ARG A 244 -8.45 2.83 4.80
N TYR A 245 -9.48 2.38 5.53
CA TYR A 245 -10.80 2.97 5.54
C TYR A 245 -11.11 3.42 6.96
N TRP A 246 -11.35 4.71 7.14
CA TRP A 246 -11.52 5.32 8.45
C TRP A 246 -12.91 5.92 8.57
N ARG A 247 -13.74 5.32 9.41
CA ARG A 247 -14.98 5.95 9.83
C ARG A 247 -14.66 7.16 10.71
N ILE A 248 -15.18 8.34 10.33
CA ILE A 248 -15.07 9.59 11.07
C ILE A 248 -16.45 10.05 11.53
N GLY A 249 -16.61 10.28 12.84
CA GLY A 249 -17.81 10.88 13.40
C GLY A 249 -17.86 12.38 13.12
N THR A 250 -19.02 12.91 12.74
CA THR A 250 -19.18 14.33 12.41
C THR A 250 -19.77 15.16 13.56
N SER A 251 -19.82 14.59 14.77
CA SER A 251 -20.43 15.17 15.96
C SER A 251 -19.65 14.81 17.21
N ASP A 252 -19.61 15.71 18.18
CA ASP A 252 -19.20 15.45 19.57
C ASP A 252 -20.41 15.18 20.50
N GLY A 253 -21.62 15.08 19.94
CA GLY A 253 -22.86 14.94 20.68
C GLY A 253 -23.42 16.25 21.27
N THR A 254 -22.71 17.37 21.17
CA THR A 254 -23.17 18.70 21.61
C THR A 254 -23.90 19.44 20.48
N LYS A 255 -24.67 20.49 20.81
CA LYS A 255 -25.44 21.26 19.81
C LYS A 255 -24.59 22.44 19.28
N PRO A 256 -24.59 22.72 17.96
CA PRO A 256 -25.28 21.98 16.90
C PRO A 256 -24.64 20.62 16.65
N ARG A 257 -25.48 19.60 16.48
CA ARG A 257 -25.10 18.18 16.46
C ARG A 257 -24.19 17.77 15.30
N ASN A 258 -23.84 18.65 14.36
CA ASN A 258 -23.10 18.25 13.19
C ASN A 258 -22.10 19.32 12.75
N ARG A 259 -20.83 18.94 12.60
CA ARG A 259 -19.75 19.75 12.01
C ARG A 259 -19.46 19.30 10.58
N TRP A 260 -20.42 18.62 9.95
CA TRP A 260 -20.34 18.19 8.57
C TRP A 260 -20.16 19.35 7.61
N ASP A 261 -20.89 20.45 7.78
CA ASP A 261 -20.73 21.63 6.90
C ASP A 261 -19.29 22.17 6.97
N LEU A 262 -18.71 22.25 8.18
CA LEU A 262 -17.29 22.60 8.37
C LEU A 262 -16.35 21.65 7.62
N MET A 263 -16.57 20.33 7.75
CA MET A 263 -15.72 19.32 7.09
C MET A 263 -15.86 19.35 5.56
N ARG A 264 -17.09 19.46 5.08
CA ARG A 264 -17.44 19.49 3.66
C ARG A 264 -16.88 20.73 2.99
N GLU A 265 -17.17 21.91 3.53
CA GLU A 265 -16.78 23.20 2.94
C GLU A 265 -15.28 23.47 3.13
N GLY A 266 -14.73 23.04 4.26
CA GLY A 266 -13.29 23.13 4.55
C GLY A 266 -12.43 22.09 3.85
N ASN A 267 -13.01 21.16 3.07
CA ASN A 267 -12.32 20.03 2.45
C ASN A 267 -11.38 19.32 3.45
N CYS A 268 -11.90 19.02 4.63
CA CYS A 268 -11.14 18.38 5.69
C CYS A 268 -12.02 17.41 6.49
N VAL A 269 -11.39 16.44 7.15
CA VAL A 269 -11.99 15.79 8.30
C VAL A 269 -11.45 16.45 9.56
N ALA A 270 -12.31 16.60 10.56
CA ALA A 270 -11.98 17.29 11.79
C ALA A 270 -12.48 16.48 12.98
N VAL A 271 -11.74 16.49 14.09
CA VAL A 271 -12.15 15.89 15.35
C VAL A 271 -12.00 16.89 16.48
N GLY A 272 -12.79 16.70 17.55
CA GLY A 272 -12.82 17.57 18.72
C GLY A 272 -11.59 17.45 19.60
N PHE A 273 -11.78 17.36 20.92
CA PHE A 273 -10.69 17.40 21.91
C PHE A 273 -9.99 18.76 22.02
N SER A 274 -10.75 19.86 21.93
CA SER A 274 -10.22 21.24 21.98
C SER A 274 -9.38 21.63 23.20
N LYS A 275 -9.41 20.87 24.30
CA LYS A 275 -8.50 21.07 25.45
C LYS A 275 -7.13 20.43 25.26
N ILE A 276 -6.95 19.65 24.20
CA ILE A 276 -5.67 19.06 23.78
C ILE A 276 -5.09 19.99 22.72
N GLU A 277 -3.86 20.42 22.98
CA GLU A 277 -3.10 21.30 22.08
C GLU A 277 -2.58 20.53 20.86
N ASP A 278 -1.82 21.22 20.03
CA ASP A 278 -1.27 20.64 18.81
C ASP A 278 -0.42 19.37 19.09
N LEU A 279 -0.67 18.32 18.31
CA LEU A 279 0.00 17.03 18.37
C LEU A 279 1.10 16.86 17.31
N SER A 280 1.40 17.91 16.52
CA SER A 280 2.40 17.87 15.45
C SER A 280 3.79 17.41 15.91
N ASP A 281 4.13 17.64 17.18
CA ASP A 281 5.41 17.23 17.78
C ASP A 281 5.46 15.75 18.21
N LEU A 282 4.35 15.02 18.13
CA LEU A 282 4.27 13.62 18.53
C LEU A 282 4.57 12.68 17.35
N THR A 283 5.32 11.64 17.65
CA THR A 283 5.55 10.50 16.75
C THR A 283 4.51 9.41 16.94
N TYR A 284 4.19 8.65 15.90
CA TYR A 284 3.31 7.48 16.02
C TYR A 284 4.04 6.29 16.64
N ASP A 285 4.29 6.35 17.95
CA ASP A 285 4.95 5.30 18.72
C ASP A 285 4.32 5.07 20.12
N LYS A 286 4.83 4.05 20.82
CA LYS A 286 4.33 3.66 22.14
C LYS A 286 4.49 4.77 23.19
N LYS A 287 5.55 5.59 23.11
CA LYS A 287 5.83 6.66 24.07
C LYS A 287 4.80 7.78 23.91
N SER A 288 4.56 8.23 22.68
CA SER A 288 3.55 9.24 22.37
C SER A 288 2.14 8.77 22.70
N HIS A 289 1.84 7.48 22.48
CA HIS A 289 0.54 6.92 22.88
C HIS A 289 0.32 6.96 24.40
N LEU A 290 1.35 6.65 25.20
CA LEU A 290 1.27 6.76 26.67
C LEU A 290 1.09 8.21 27.11
N ARG A 291 1.85 9.15 26.53
CA ARG A 291 1.70 10.59 26.79
C ARG A 291 0.29 11.08 26.47
N LEU A 292 -0.29 10.64 25.36
CA LEU A 292 -1.65 11.04 24.99
C LEU A 292 -2.70 10.51 25.97
N LYS A 293 -2.49 9.34 26.58
CA LYS A 293 -3.36 8.84 27.67
C LYS A 293 -3.27 9.71 28.91
N GLU A 294 -2.08 10.15 29.29
CA GLU A 294 -1.87 11.07 30.42
C GLU A 294 -2.56 12.41 30.17
N ILE A 295 -2.38 13.00 28.99
CA ILE A 295 -3.05 14.25 28.58
C ILE A 295 -4.57 14.07 28.60
N MET A 296 -5.08 12.93 28.11
CA MET A 296 -6.51 12.63 28.12
C MET A 296 -7.08 12.57 29.54
N HIS A 297 -6.36 11.92 30.46
CA HIS A 297 -6.72 11.86 31.88
C HIS A 297 -6.77 13.25 32.54
N GLU A 298 -5.81 14.12 32.22
CA GLU A 298 -5.75 15.48 32.75
C GLU A 298 -6.87 16.39 32.20
N LYS A 299 -7.07 16.40 30.88
CA LYS A 299 -7.96 17.36 30.21
C LYS A 299 -9.42 16.91 30.14
N TYR A 300 -9.64 15.60 30.11
CA TYR A 300 -10.95 14.95 29.98
C TYR A 300 -11.11 13.79 30.98
N PRO A 301 -11.05 14.05 32.31
CA PRO A 301 -11.12 13.01 33.32
C PRO A 301 -12.47 12.28 33.29
N THR A 302 -12.44 10.97 33.10
CA THR A 302 -13.62 10.08 33.13
C THR A 302 -13.24 8.74 33.76
N ASN A 303 -13.67 7.61 33.17
CA ASN A 303 -13.17 6.29 33.56
C ASN A 303 -11.97 5.90 32.68
N PRO A 304 -10.98 5.15 33.21
CA PRO A 304 -9.76 4.82 32.49
C PRO A 304 -9.97 4.10 31.15
N ALA A 305 -11.04 3.30 31.02
CA ALA A 305 -11.34 2.60 29.78
C ALA A 305 -11.82 3.55 28.67
N ALA A 306 -12.67 4.53 29.01
CA ALA A 306 -13.12 5.56 28.07
C ALA A 306 -11.98 6.50 27.66
N GLU A 307 -11.15 6.93 28.62
CA GLU A 307 -9.95 7.73 28.37
C GLU A 307 -8.99 7.01 27.41
N GLY A 308 -8.71 5.73 27.68
CA GLY A 308 -7.86 4.91 26.82
C GLY A 308 -8.41 4.78 25.39
N ARG A 309 -9.73 4.62 25.23
CA ARG A 309 -10.37 4.59 23.90
C ARG A 309 -10.29 5.94 23.20
N ALA A 310 -10.52 7.05 23.90
CA ALA A 310 -10.44 8.39 23.32
C ALA A 310 -9.01 8.72 22.87
N ALA A 311 -8.02 8.41 23.73
CA ALA A 311 -6.61 8.57 23.40
C ALA A 311 -6.22 7.75 22.16
N GLN A 312 -6.67 6.48 22.05
CA GLN A 312 -6.38 5.66 20.87
C GLN A 312 -7.00 6.24 19.59
N GLN A 313 -8.21 6.80 19.66
CA GLN A 313 -8.88 7.42 18.51
C GLN A 313 -8.13 8.65 18.03
N LEU A 314 -7.71 9.53 18.94
CA LEU A 314 -6.92 10.71 18.60
C LEU A 314 -5.51 10.32 18.12
N PHE A 315 -4.88 9.30 18.72
CA PHE A 315 -3.61 8.72 18.27
C PHE A 315 -3.69 8.19 16.84
N ASN A 316 -4.78 7.49 16.51
CA ASN A 316 -5.03 7.03 15.15
C ASN A 316 -5.26 8.21 14.20
N PHE A 317 -6.02 9.23 14.62
CA PHE A 317 -6.31 10.38 13.79
C PHE A 317 -5.06 11.15 13.38
N PHE A 318 -4.19 11.50 14.33
CA PHE A 318 -3.01 12.29 14.01
C PHE A 318 -1.89 11.44 13.40
N GLY A 319 -1.72 10.18 13.80
CA GLY A 319 -0.53 9.40 13.42
C GLY A 319 -0.77 8.15 12.59
N ALA A 320 -1.95 7.52 12.68
CA ALA A 320 -2.25 6.34 11.87
C ALA A 320 -2.80 6.75 10.50
N ILE A 321 -3.81 7.61 10.41
CA ILE A 321 -4.38 8.05 9.13
C ILE A 321 -3.27 8.65 8.26
N SER A 322 -3.19 8.25 7.00
CA SER A 322 -2.15 8.69 6.06
C SER A 322 -2.74 9.16 4.73
N GLU A 323 -1.95 9.87 3.93
CA GLU A 323 -2.34 10.25 2.58
C GLU A 323 -2.81 9.03 1.77
N ASN A 324 -3.84 9.23 0.94
CA ASN A 324 -4.58 8.21 0.18
C ASN A 324 -5.50 7.29 0.98
N ASP A 325 -5.49 7.30 2.31
CA ASP A 325 -6.53 6.63 3.09
C ASP A 325 -7.92 7.22 2.77
N LEU A 326 -8.94 6.37 2.82
CA LEU A 326 -10.32 6.80 2.67
C LEU A 326 -10.92 7.14 4.03
N VAL A 327 -11.64 8.25 4.10
CA VAL A 327 -12.45 8.65 5.24
C VAL A 327 -13.93 8.50 4.91
N ILE A 328 -14.67 7.92 5.83
CA ILE A 328 -16.10 7.66 5.75
C ILE A 328 -16.75 8.54 6.82
N ALA A 329 -17.16 9.74 6.42
CA ALA A 329 -17.84 10.67 7.29
C ALA A 329 -19.24 10.14 7.58
N ALA A 330 -19.59 9.99 8.84
CA ALA A 330 -20.88 9.44 9.22
C ALA A 330 -21.47 10.10 10.47
N ASP A 331 -22.74 10.50 10.33
CA ASP A 331 -23.62 11.00 11.37
C ASP A 331 -24.43 9.83 11.95
N GLY A 332 -24.13 9.48 13.21
CA GLY A 332 -24.71 8.30 13.85
C GLY A 332 -24.43 7.02 13.07
N GLY A 333 -25.46 6.40 12.50
CA GLY A 333 -25.36 5.19 11.68
C GLY A 333 -25.35 5.45 10.17
N THR A 334 -25.47 6.71 9.74
CA THR A 334 -25.60 7.09 8.34
C THR A 334 -24.27 7.65 7.83
N VAL A 335 -23.75 7.07 6.76
CA VAL A 335 -22.66 7.65 5.98
C VAL A 335 -23.20 8.80 5.18
N ILE A 336 -22.51 9.94 5.23
CA ILE A 336 -22.88 11.19 4.56
C ILE A 336 -21.76 11.72 3.66
N GLY A 337 -20.59 11.09 3.68
CA GLY A 337 -19.49 11.44 2.80
C GLY A 337 -18.41 10.38 2.73
N ILE A 338 -17.79 10.26 1.56
CA ILE A 338 -16.55 9.48 1.36
C ILE A 338 -15.50 10.45 0.83
N GLY A 339 -14.38 10.58 1.53
CA GLY A 339 -13.26 11.43 1.14
C GLY A 339 -11.96 10.65 1.05
N ARG A 340 -10.98 11.19 0.34
CA ARG A 340 -9.59 10.70 0.30
C ARG A 340 -8.69 11.70 1.00
N VAL A 341 -7.87 11.24 1.93
CA VAL A 341 -6.89 12.10 2.61
C VAL A 341 -5.82 12.58 1.63
N THR A 342 -5.57 13.89 1.58
CA THR A 342 -4.65 14.53 0.64
C THR A 342 -3.41 15.14 1.30
N GLY A 343 -3.25 14.95 2.60
CA GLY A 343 -2.12 15.53 3.33
C GLY A 343 -2.11 15.21 4.82
N ASP A 344 -1.14 15.81 5.49
CA ASP A 344 -0.84 15.54 6.89
C ASP A 344 -1.84 16.18 7.86
N TYR A 345 -1.71 15.76 9.12
CA TYR A 345 -2.45 16.36 10.22
C TYR A 345 -2.02 17.83 10.39
N TYR A 346 -2.99 18.68 10.73
CA TYR A 346 -2.75 20.05 11.15
C TYR A 346 -3.73 20.46 12.25
N TYR A 347 -3.37 21.52 12.97
CA TYR A 347 -4.15 22.05 14.09
C TYR A 347 -4.71 23.43 13.77
N ASP A 348 -6.02 23.60 13.96
CA ASP A 348 -6.72 24.88 13.85
C ASP A 348 -7.26 25.31 15.22
N PRO A 349 -6.51 26.13 16.00
CA PRO A 349 -6.93 26.55 17.33
C PRO A 349 -8.20 27.42 17.35
N SER A 350 -8.64 27.94 16.19
CA SER A 350 -9.83 28.80 16.10
C SER A 350 -11.16 28.02 16.11
N SER A 351 -11.09 26.68 16.07
CA SER A 351 -12.24 25.79 15.93
C SER A 351 -12.44 24.87 17.14
N ASP A 352 -13.70 24.50 17.39
CA ASP A 352 -14.06 23.47 18.37
C ASP A 352 -13.65 22.05 17.93
N PHE A 353 -13.46 21.84 16.62
CA PHE A 353 -12.80 20.67 16.01
C PHE A 353 -11.43 21.06 15.44
N PRO A 354 -10.43 21.24 16.31
CA PRO A 354 -9.15 21.82 15.91
C PRO A 354 -8.22 20.81 15.25
N HIS A 355 -8.35 19.51 15.53
CA HIS A 355 -7.51 18.48 14.93
C HIS A 355 -8.04 18.11 13.56
N ARG A 356 -7.28 18.37 12.50
CA ARG A 356 -7.76 18.24 11.12
C ARG A 356 -6.82 17.47 10.20
N ARG A 357 -7.40 16.94 9.13
CA ARG A 357 -6.67 16.41 7.96
C ARG A 357 -7.36 16.86 6.68
N PRO A 358 -6.63 17.34 5.66
CA PRO A 358 -7.22 17.74 4.39
C PRO A 358 -7.68 16.52 3.60
N VAL A 359 -8.81 16.64 2.92
CA VAL A 359 -9.43 15.56 2.12
C VAL A 359 -10.00 16.07 0.80
N GLU A 360 -10.01 15.21 -0.20
CA GLU A 360 -10.79 15.36 -1.43
C GLU A 360 -12.08 14.53 -1.28
N TRP A 361 -13.25 15.18 -1.28
CA TRP A 361 -14.53 14.48 -1.22
C TRP A 361 -14.86 13.78 -2.55
N LEU A 362 -15.12 12.47 -2.48
CA LEU A 362 -15.41 11.59 -3.62
C LEU A 362 -16.91 11.29 -3.75
N SER A 363 -17.60 11.21 -2.62
CA SER A 363 -19.04 10.97 -2.57
C SER A 363 -19.70 11.74 -1.43
N PHE A 364 -20.95 12.13 -1.67
CA PHE A 364 -21.89 12.70 -0.70
C PHE A 364 -23.19 11.89 -0.66
N ASP A 365 -23.20 10.69 -1.25
CA ASP A 365 -24.38 9.82 -1.21
C ASP A 365 -24.63 9.40 0.24
N GLU A 366 -25.89 9.42 0.67
CA GLU A 366 -26.29 8.94 1.99
C GLU A 366 -26.62 7.46 1.95
N TRP A 367 -26.00 6.67 2.84
CA TRP A 367 -26.23 5.24 2.93
C TRP A 367 -25.85 4.71 4.31
N LYS A 368 -26.10 3.42 4.57
CA LYS A 368 -25.69 2.75 5.81
C LYS A 368 -24.69 1.65 5.50
N LEU A 369 -23.69 1.52 6.37
CA LEU A 369 -22.80 0.36 6.35
C LEU A 369 -23.63 -0.94 6.40
N PRO A 370 -23.38 -1.91 5.51
CA PRO A 370 -24.06 -3.20 5.53
C PRO A 370 -23.97 -3.92 6.88
N GLU A 371 -22.83 -3.80 7.54
CA GLU A 371 -22.59 -4.34 8.88
C GLU A 371 -22.24 -3.23 9.86
N SER A 372 -22.81 -3.30 11.06
CA SER A 372 -22.48 -2.36 12.15
C SER A 372 -20.99 -2.46 12.50
N GLU A 373 -20.29 -1.32 12.44
CA GLU A 373 -18.86 -1.18 12.68
C GLU A 373 -18.54 0.28 13.05
N GLY A 374 -17.76 0.50 14.11
CA GLY A 374 -17.36 1.86 14.52
C GLY A 374 -18.50 2.80 14.93
N LEU A 375 -19.66 2.29 15.37
CA LEU A 375 -20.70 3.14 15.93
C LEU A 375 -20.24 3.77 17.25
N GLN A 376 -20.64 5.02 17.48
CA GLN A 376 -20.30 5.79 18.70
C GLN A 376 -18.80 6.04 18.90
N THR A 377 -18.02 6.03 17.82
CA THR A 377 -16.61 6.43 17.82
C THR A 377 -16.41 7.69 16.99
N THR A 378 -15.49 8.54 17.41
CA THR A 378 -14.99 9.68 16.63
C THR A 378 -14.14 9.21 15.45
N VAL A 379 -13.29 8.19 15.65
CA VAL A 379 -12.37 7.66 14.64
C VAL A 379 -12.30 6.15 14.77
N TYR A 380 -12.52 5.41 13.69
CA TYR A 380 -12.45 3.94 13.72
C TYR A 380 -11.98 3.38 12.38
N GLU A 381 -11.06 2.43 12.41
CA GLU A 381 -10.60 1.73 11.21
C GLU A 381 -11.62 0.65 10.83
N LEU A 382 -12.26 0.77 9.67
CA LEU A 382 -13.16 -0.24 9.14
C LEU A 382 -12.35 -1.41 8.57
N LYS A 383 -12.73 -2.63 8.93
CA LYS A 383 -12.06 -3.88 8.55
C LYS A 383 -12.99 -4.93 7.98
N LYS A 384 -14.31 -4.83 8.23
CA LYS A 384 -15.27 -5.83 7.76
C LYS A 384 -15.35 -5.84 6.23
N PRO A 385 -15.07 -6.98 5.56
CA PRO A 385 -15.04 -7.03 4.10
C PRO A 385 -16.32 -6.55 3.41
N GLN A 386 -17.50 -6.84 3.97
CA GLN A 386 -18.78 -6.39 3.43
C GLN A 386 -18.88 -4.86 3.36
N ASN A 387 -18.43 -4.17 4.42
CA ASN A 387 -18.40 -2.72 4.47
C ASN A 387 -17.41 -2.16 3.45
N LEU A 388 -16.21 -2.72 3.38
CA LEU A 388 -15.16 -2.24 2.48
C LEU A 388 -15.53 -2.44 1.00
N ILE A 389 -16.13 -3.58 0.66
CA ILE A 389 -16.63 -3.87 -0.69
C ILE A 389 -17.75 -2.90 -1.08
N GLU A 390 -18.67 -2.57 -0.17
CA GLU A 390 -19.74 -1.61 -0.48
C GLU A 390 -19.18 -0.20 -0.74
N ILE A 391 -18.18 0.24 0.03
CA ILE A 391 -17.47 1.51 -0.21
C ILE A 391 -16.86 1.53 -1.62
N GLU A 392 -16.12 0.48 -1.98
CA GLU A 392 -15.50 0.36 -3.29
C GLU A 392 -16.54 0.27 -4.41
N ARG A 393 -17.68 -0.39 -4.19
CA ARG A 393 -18.79 -0.46 -5.15
C ARG A 393 -19.38 0.93 -5.43
N ILE A 394 -19.58 1.76 -4.40
CA ILE A 394 -20.09 3.13 -4.55
C ILE A 394 -19.08 3.97 -5.34
N LEU A 395 -17.79 3.88 -5.00
CA LEU A 395 -16.73 4.61 -5.71
C LEU A 395 -16.59 4.15 -7.18
N PHE A 396 -16.75 2.86 -7.43
CA PHE A 396 -16.74 2.29 -8.78
C PHE A 396 -17.89 2.84 -9.63
N LYS A 397 -19.13 2.81 -9.11
CA LYS A 397 -20.31 3.34 -9.81
C LYS A 397 -20.16 4.82 -10.17
N ARG A 398 -19.60 5.63 -9.27
CA ARG A 398 -19.35 7.05 -9.55
C ARG A 398 -18.31 7.25 -10.63
N LYS A 399 -17.21 6.49 -10.63
CA LYS A 399 -16.22 6.55 -11.72
C LYS A 399 -16.87 6.23 -13.08
N THR A 400 -17.75 5.23 -13.14
CA THR A 400 -18.45 4.88 -14.39
C THR A 400 -19.52 5.89 -14.81
N LEU A 401 -20.15 6.61 -13.86
CA LEU A 401 -21.16 7.64 -14.16
C LEU A 401 -20.55 8.99 -14.57
N ILE A 402 -19.31 9.26 -14.14
CA ILE A 402 -18.58 10.51 -14.43
C ILE A 402 -17.75 10.40 -15.74
N ASP A 403 -17.50 9.19 -16.25
CA ASP A 403 -16.93 9.00 -17.59
C ASP A 403 -18.05 9.02 -18.65
N PRO A 404 -18.12 10.10 -19.46
CA PRO A 404 -17.19 10.21 -20.57
C PRO A 404 -16.57 11.61 -20.67
N VAL A 405 -15.25 11.73 -20.55
CA VAL A 405 -14.39 12.71 -21.27
C VAL A 405 -12.93 12.38 -20.96
N LEU A 406 -12.08 12.59 -21.97
CA LEU A 406 -10.62 12.53 -21.98
C LEU A 406 -9.94 12.79 -20.61
N PRO A 407 -8.78 12.14 -20.35
CA PRO A 407 -7.99 12.45 -19.17
C PRO A 407 -7.84 13.96 -19.04
N LYS A 408 -8.19 14.53 -17.87
CA LYS A 408 -7.86 15.93 -17.54
C LYS A 408 -6.44 16.15 -18.02
N LYS A 409 -6.27 16.96 -19.08
CA LYS A 409 -4.95 17.27 -19.63
C LYS A 409 -4.13 17.76 -18.45
N LYS A 410 -3.15 16.96 -18.02
CA LYS A 410 -2.11 17.47 -17.12
C LYS A 410 -1.55 18.69 -17.83
N THR A 411 -1.62 19.86 -17.20
CA THR A 411 -0.99 21.04 -17.76
C THR A 411 0.50 20.75 -17.83
N ILE A 412 1.03 20.64 -19.04
CA ILE A 412 2.46 20.55 -19.29
C ILE A 412 2.88 21.97 -19.67
N LEU A 413 3.68 22.60 -18.83
CA LEU A 413 4.23 23.91 -19.15
C LEU A 413 5.18 23.77 -20.35
N GLU A 414 5.22 24.78 -21.23
CA GLU A 414 6.11 24.78 -22.37
C GLU A 414 7.52 25.27 -22.00
N GLY A 415 8.52 24.94 -22.82
CA GLY A 415 9.88 25.45 -22.69
C GLY A 415 10.62 25.02 -21.42
N LEU A 416 11.39 25.95 -20.83
CA LEU A 416 12.18 25.68 -19.64
C LEU A 416 11.32 25.36 -18.39
N PRO A 417 10.21 26.06 -18.11
CA PRO A 417 9.28 25.67 -17.05
C PRO A 417 8.78 24.23 -17.17
N GLY A 418 8.49 23.74 -18.38
CA GLY A 418 8.14 22.33 -18.61
C GLY A 418 9.23 21.34 -18.22
N ARG A 419 10.50 21.68 -18.49
CA ARG A 419 11.64 20.86 -18.07
C ARG A 419 11.80 20.85 -16.55
N ILE A 420 11.58 21.99 -15.90
CA ILE A 420 11.60 22.11 -14.44
C ILE A 420 10.47 21.29 -13.83
N GLN A 421 9.24 21.39 -14.36
CA GLN A 421 8.08 20.58 -13.97
C GLN A 421 8.40 19.08 -14.08
N ALA A 422 8.95 18.61 -15.20
CA ALA A 422 9.26 17.20 -15.39
C ALA A 422 10.27 16.67 -14.35
N VAL A 423 11.25 17.49 -13.96
CA VAL A 423 12.22 17.13 -12.91
C VAL A 423 11.55 17.10 -11.54
N LEU A 424 10.70 18.09 -11.22
CA LEU A 424 9.94 18.13 -9.97
C LEU A 424 8.98 16.94 -9.86
N GLU A 425 8.28 16.55 -10.91
CA GLU A 425 7.39 15.38 -10.89
C GLU A 425 8.16 14.08 -10.69
N ARG A 426 9.38 13.98 -11.23
CA ARG A 426 10.21 12.78 -11.11
C ARG A 426 10.92 12.69 -9.75
N LYS A 427 11.38 13.82 -9.22
CA LYS A 427 12.33 13.85 -8.09
C LYS A 427 11.81 14.59 -6.87
N SER A 428 10.73 15.35 -6.96
CA SER A 428 10.20 16.28 -5.93
C SER A 428 11.10 17.47 -5.58
N GLN A 429 12.29 17.57 -6.17
CA GLN A 429 13.18 18.74 -6.05
C GLN A 429 13.94 19.02 -7.34
N VAL A 430 14.32 20.28 -7.54
CA VAL A 430 15.12 20.76 -8.67
C VAL A 430 16.13 21.80 -8.21
N ILE A 431 17.36 21.72 -8.73
CA ILE A 431 18.42 22.71 -8.47
C ILE A 431 18.78 23.35 -9.81
N LEU A 432 18.61 24.67 -9.92
CA LEU A 432 18.98 25.45 -11.10
C LEU A 432 20.40 26.03 -10.91
N TYR A 433 21.35 25.66 -11.77
CA TYR A 433 22.74 26.11 -11.70
C TYR A 433 23.21 26.68 -13.06
N GLY A 434 24.18 27.59 -13.03
CA GLY A 434 24.71 28.25 -14.22
C GLY A 434 25.34 29.64 -13.93
N PRO A 435 26.00 30.27 -14.92
CA PRO A 435 26.69 31.56 -14.76
C PRO A 435 25.82 32.66 -14.14
N PRO A 436 26.40 33.68 -13.46
CA PRO A 436 25.64 34.84 -12.98
C PRO A 436 24.84 35.51 -14.11
N GLY A 437 23.63 35.99 -13.83
CA GLY A 437 22.78 36.67 -14.82
C GLY A 437 21.94 35.79 -15.76
N THR A 438 22.01 34.45 -15.63
CA THR A 438 21.28 33.51 -16.52
C THR A 438 19.80 33.25 -16.16
N GLY A 439 19.18 34.11 -15.35
CA GLY A 439 17.74 34.06 -15.06
C GLY A 439 17.27 32.90 -14.16
N LYS A 440 18.17 32.25 -13.40
CA LYS A 440 17.83 31.11 -12.52
C LYS A 440 16.66 31.40 -11.57
N THR A 441 16.74 32.49 -10.82
CA THR A 441 15.68 32.90 -9.87
C THR A 441 14.37 33.19 -10.60
N TYR A 442 14.45 33.91 -11.73
CA TYR A 442 13.30 34.23 -12.56
C TYR A 442 12.56 32.98 -13.05
N TRP A 443 13.28 31.98 -13.56
CA TRP A 443 12.69 30.74 -14.04
C TRP A 443 12.16 29.85 -12.91
N ALA A 444 12.81 29.84 -11.74
CA ALA A 444 12.30 29.14 -10.56
C ALA A 444 10.95 29.72 -10.11
N GLU A 445 10.89 31.04 -9.98
CA GLU A 445 9.73 31.77 -9.51
C GLU A 445 8.53 31.63 -10.45
N ILE A 446 8.73 31.86 -11.75
CA ILE A 446 7.65 31.70 -12.75
C ILE A 446 7.11 30.28 -12.75
N THR A 447 7.99 29.27 -12.76
CA THR A 447 7.54 27.88 -12.77
C THR A 447 6.77 27.54 -11.51
N ALA A 448 7.23 27.98 -10.34
CA ALA A 448 6.55 27.75 -9.07
C ALA A 448 5.15 28.39 -9.05
N ARG A 449 5.03 29.65 -9.51
CA ARG A 449 3.75 30.36 -9.60
C ARG A 449 2.78 29.67 -10.57
N GLU A 450 3.25 29.30 -11.75
CA GLU A 450 2.40 28.61 -12.75
C GLU A 450 1.90 27.25 -12.25
N LEU A 451 2.78 26.44 -11.68
CA LEU A 451 2.39 25.15 -11.12
C LEU A 451 1.40 25.31 -9.96
N ALA A 452 1.63 26.28 -9.07
CA ALA A 452 0.71 26.56 -7.96
C ALA A 452 -0.64 27.09 -8.45
N ALA A 453 -0.67 27.99 -9.44
CA ALA A 453 -1.88 28.54 -10.05
C ALA A 453 -2.72 27.44 -10.72
N HIS A 454 -2.09 26.60 -11.56
CA HIS A 454 -2.78 25.48 -12.20
C HIS A 454 -3.28 24.46 -11.19
N LYS A 455 -2.51 24.18 -10.12
CA LYS A 455 -2.93 23.25 -9.06
C LYS A 455 -4.12 23.78 -8.25
N ARG A 456 -4.12 25.08 -7.92
CA ARG A 456 -5.10 25.69 -7.00
C ARG A 456 -6.38 26.17 -7.70
N PHE A 457 -6.25 26.69 -8.92
CA PHE A 457 -7.31 27.39 -9.66
C PHE A 457 -7.55 26.82 -11.07
N GLY A 458 -6.70 25.93 -11.57
CA GLY A 458 -6.86 25.30 -12.88
C GLY A 458 -6.54 26.20 -14.09
N LYS A 459 -5.94 27.37 -13.87
CA LYS A 459 -5.65 28.41 -14.87
C LYS A 459 -4.19 28.90 -14.74
N ALA A 460 -3.69 29.58 -15.77
CA ALA A 460 -2.36 30.16 -15.75
C ALA A 460 -2.26 31.30 -14.71
N PHE A 461 -1.08 31.56 -14.15
CA PHE A 461 -0.92 32.59 -13.11
C PHE A 461 -1.30 34.00 -13.62
N SER A 462 -1.08 34.27 -14.91
CA SER A 462 -1.44 35.53 -15.57
C SER A 462 -2.96 35.74 -15.73
N GLU A 463 -3.77 34.68 -15.59
CA GLU A 463 -5.22 34.71 -15.74
C GLU A 463 -5.96 34.87 -14.39
N LEU A 464 -5.21 34.90 -13.28
CA LEU A 464 -5.75 35.02 -11.93
C LEU A 464 -6.13 36.46 -11.59
N SER A 465 -7.15 36.63 -10.76
CA SER A 465 -7.47 37.92 -10.13
C SER A 465 -6.38 38.36 -9.15
N ALA A 466 -6.35 39.63 -8.75
CA ALA A 466 -5.37 40.13 -7.77
C ALA A 466 -5.47 39.39 -6.42
N GLU A 467 -6.69 39.05 -5.99
CA GLU A 467 -6.95 38.28 -4.77
C GLU A 467 -6.44 36.83 -4.90
N GLU A 468 -6.61 36.21 -6.08
CA GLU A 468 -6.11 34.86 -6.36
C GLU A 468 -4.58 34.84 -6.48
N GLN A 469 -3.97 35.87 -7.05
CA GLN A 469 -2.51 36.02 -7.11
C GLN A 469 -1.89 36.15 -5.72
N GLU A 470 -2.55 36.85 -4.79
CA GLU A 470 -2.11 36.97 -3.39
C GLU A 470 -2.10 35.60 -2.69
N VAL A 471 -3.04 34.69 -3.00
CA VAL A 471 -3.03 33.31 -2.47
C VAL A 471 -1.84 32.50 -3.00
N ILE A 472 -1.35 32.80 -4.20
CA ILE A 472 -0.23 32.08 -4.81
C ILE A 472 1.12 32.66 -4.39
N PHE A 473 1.29 33.99 -4.40
CA PHE A 473 2.59 34.65 -4.23
C PHE A 473 2.56 35.82 -3.21
N GLY A 474 1.54 35.89 -2.36
CA GLY A 474 1.47 36.86 -1.26
C GLY A 474 2.39 36.52 -0.09
N GLN A 475 2.31 37.32 0.97
CA GLN A 475 3.16 37.20 2.17
C GLN A 475 3.06 35.81 2.84
N ASN A 476 1.93 35.11 2.68
CA ASN A 476 1.70 33.72 3.11
C ASN A 476 1.23 32.83 1.94
N GLY A 477 1.65 33.14 0.71
CA GLY A 477 1.25 32.43 -0.49
C GLY A 477 1.80 31.00 -0.58
N LEU A 478 1.24 30.21 -1.50
CA LEU A 478 1.70 28.84 -1.78
C LEU A 478 3.15 28.78 -2.29
N VAL A 479 3.66 29.86 -2.88
CA VAL A 479 5.03 30.00 -3.34
C VAL A 479 5.75 30.98 -2.43
N GLN A 480 6.77 30.49 -1.73
CA GLN A 480 7.60 31.28 -0.82
C GLN A 480 9.03 31.36 -1.32
N LEU A 481 9.63 32.55 -1.26
CA LEU A 481 11.05 32.77 -1.50
C LEU A 481 11.77 32.79 -0.16
N CYS A 482 12.72 31.86 0.02
CA CYS A 482 13.53 31.73 1.23
C CYS A 482 14.89 32.42 1.10
#